data_AF-A0A744HE17-F1
#
_entry.id   AF-A0A744HE17-F1
#
_cell.length_a   1.000
_cell.length_b   1.000
_cell.length_c   1.000
_cell.angle_alpha   90.00
_cell.angle_beta   90.00
_cell.angle_gamma   90.00
#
_symmetry.space_group_name_H-M   'P 1'
#
loop_
_entity.id
_entity.type
_entity.pdbx_description
1 polymer ?
#
loop_
_entity_poly.entity_id
_entity_poly.type
_entity_poly.pdbx_seq_one_letter_code
_entity_poly.pdbx_strand_id
1 'polypeptide(L)'
;MSIHQQRITLKSLKVADFASEETLCFTAIVLFDGEPIADASNDGHGGMTFVRARDGKRSKLAEAEEFAASLPTDVTEYDDPQDSSRKFIIPITLDYLVDDLANTLHAGKKIRAAFNRDIGNKVLFVKDGKLLFLKGVKLKTVTDRPAYFAKLRAAQKQPIVILAELAPDEAFAIWKQHTGNDGAS
;
A
#
# COMPACT_ATOMS: atom_id res chain seq x y z
N MET A 1 -11.19 -1.87 1.01
CA MET A 1 -10.95 -0.41 0.96
C MET A 1 -9.87 -0.08 1.97
N SER A 2 -9.15 1.05 1.84
CA SER A 2 -8.22 1.49 2.89
C SER A 2 -8.76 2.78 3.51
N ILE A 3 -8.69 2.88 4.83
CA ILE A 3 -9.18 4.04 5.57
C ILE A 3 -8.18 5.18 5.39
N HIS A 4 -8.58 6.22 4.66
CA HIS A 4 -7.71 7.36 4.36
C HIS A 4 -7.60 8.33 5.54
N GLN A 5 -6.46 8.31 6.23
CA GLN A 5 -6.06 9.29 7.24
C GLN A 5 -4.53 9.32 7.37
N GLN A 6 -3.96 10.34 8.03
CA GLN A 6 -2.49 10.53 8.14
C GLN A 6 -1.97 10.67 9.58
N ARG A 7 -2.86 10.75 10.57
CA ARG A 7 -2.46 11.00 11.97
C ARG A 7 -2.02 9.72 12.67
N ILE A 8 -2.69 8.61 12.40
CA ILE A 8 -2.31 7.29 12.87
C ILE A 8 -1.49 6.60 11.80
N THR A 9 -0.27 6.20 12.12
CA THR A 9 0.59 5.47 11.18
C THR A 9 1.30 4.32 11.89
N LEU A 10 1.81 3.36 11.13
CA LEU A 10 2.58 2.25 11.67
C LEU A 10 4.05 2.38 11.27
N LYS A 11 4.95 2.14 12.22
CA LYS A 11 6.37 1.89 11.92
C LYS A 11 6.80 0.52 12.38
N SER A 12 7.94 0.07 11.86
CA SER A 12 8.54 -1.22 12.22
C SER A 12 7.60 -2.41 12.05
N LEU A 13 6.68 -2.35 11.07
CA LEU A 13 5.76 -3.44 10.75
C LEU A 13 6.55 -4.69 10.31
N LYS A 14 6.44 -5.74 11.12
CA LYS A 14 6.93 -7.09 10.84
C LYS A 14 5.75 -8.01 10.66
N VAL A 15 5.76 -8.80 9.59
CA VAL A 15 4.67 -9.71 9.23
C VAL A 15 5.24 -11.12 9.12
N ALA A 16 4.51 -12.08 9.68
CA ALA A 16 4.80 -13.50 9.56
C ALA A 16 3.73 -14.18 8.69
N ASP A 17 3.85 -14.04 7.36
CA ASP A 17 2.87 -14.56 6.38
C ASP A 17 2.53 -16.04 6.59
N PHE A 18 3.50 -16.84 7.04
CA PHE A 18 3.32 -18.28 7.27
C PHE A 18 2.45 -18.61 8.49
N ALA A 19 2.20 -17.64 9.37
CA ALA A 19 1.39 -17.77 10.57
C ALA A 19 0.06 -16.99 10.45
N SER A 20 -0.23 -16.39 9.30
CA SER A 20 -1.52 -15.74 9.02
C SER A 20 -2.52 -16.80 8.52
N GLU A 21 -3.52 -17.13 9.34
CA GLU A 21 -4.56 -18.10 8.99
C GLU A 21 -5.85 -17.40 8.55
N GLU A 22 -6.40 -16.54 9.41
CA GLU A 22 -7.60 -15.73 9.12
C GLU A 22 -7.28 -14.24 9.06
N THR A 23 -6.45 -13.75 9.96
CA THR A 23 -5.98 -12.35 10.03
C THR A 23 -4.49 -12.29 9.73
N LEU A 24 -3.97 -11.08 9.50
CA LEU A 24 -2.54 -10.88 9.32
C LEU A 24 -1.81 -11.15 10.65
N CYS A 25 -0.84 -12.06 10.67
CA CYS A 25 0.06 -12.23 11.81
C CYS A 25 1.15 -11.15 11.76
N PHE A 26 1.12 -10.19 12.69
CA PHE A 26 2.06 -9.07 12.67
C PHE A 26 2.39 -8.48 14.04
N THR A 27 3.48 -7.71 14.05
CA THR A 27 3.79 -6.74 15.11
C THR A 27 4.13 -5.38 14.49
N ALA A 28 3.75 -4.30 15.16
CA ALA A 28 4.04 -2.93 14.72
C ALA A 28 4.11 -1.96 15.90
N ILE A 29 4.62 -0.77 15.64
CA ILE A 29 4.55 0.37 16.57
C ILE A 29 3.55 1.36 15.99
N VAL A 30 2.53 1.72 16.76
CA VAL A 30 1.53 2.73 16.42
C VAL A 30 2.08 4.11 16.74
N LEU A 31 1.99 5.01 15.77
CA LEU A 31 2.28 6.43 15.94
C LEU A 31 0.98 7.22 15.87
N PHE A 32 0.88 8.26 16.69
CA PHE A 32 -0.15 9.28 16.60
C PHE A 32 0.52 10.65 16.42
N ASP A 33 0.21 11.35 15.33
CA ASP A 33 0.87 12.58 14.91
C ASP A 33 2.41 12.45 14.87
N GLY A 34 2.90 11.29 14.44
CA GLY A 34 4.34 10.97 14.37
C GLY A 34 4.97 10.55 15.69
N GLU A 35 4.25 10.61 16.81
CA GLU A 35 4.73 10.19 18.12
C GLU A 35 4.46 8.68 18.36
N PRO A 36 5.44 7.87 18.76
CA PRO A 36 5.21 6.45 19.08
C PRO A 36 4.43 6.29 20.39
N ILE A 37 3.21 5.76 20.33
CA ILE A 37 2.27 5.72 21.46
C ILE A 37 1.94 4.30 21.95
N ALA A 38 1.98 3.30 21.07
CA ALA A 38 1.57 1.94 21.42
C ALA A 38 2.33 0.90 20.59
N ASP A 39 2.38 -0.32 21.12
CA ASP A 39 2.75 -1.52 20.37
C ASP A 39 1.48 -2.26 19.96
N ALA A 40 1.45 -2.74 18.72
CA ALA A 40 0.32 -3.46 18.16
C ALA A 40 0.73 -4.86 17.69
N SER A 41 -0.16 -5.84 17.88
CA SER A 41 0.06 -7.20 17.43
C SER A 41 -1.24 -7.95 17.15
N ASN A 42 -1.20 -8.84 16.18
CA ASN A 42 -2.23 -9.83 15.91
C ASN A 42 -1.53 -11.17 15.60
N ASP A 43 -2.04 -12.27 16.15
CA ASP A 43 -1.40 -13.58 16.05
C ASP A 43 -1.79 -14.34 14.77
N GLY A 44 -2.80 -13.86 14.03
CA GLY A 44 -3.17 -14.39 12.71
C GLY A 44 -4.32 -15.40 12.69
N HIS A 45 -4.86 -15.78 13.84
CA HIS A 45 -5.95 -16.76 13.96
C HIS A 45 -7.36 -16.15 13.97
N GLY A 46 -7.51 -14.91 13.49
CA GLY A 46 -8.76 -14.17 13.59
C GLY A 46 -8.83 -13.32 14.87
N GLY A 47 -9.91 -12.55 15.00
CA GLY A 47 -10.14 -11.69 16.15
C GLY A 47 -9.44 -10.33 16.10
N MET A 48 -9.43 -9.65 17.24
CA MET A 48 -9.02 -8.24 17.31
C MET A 48 -7.51 -8.06 17.38
N THR A 49 -7.03 -6.97 16.80
CA THR A 49 -5.65 -6.53 16.97
C THR A 49 -5.45 -5.98 18.38
N PHE A 50 -4.45 -6.48 19.10
CA PHE A 50 -4.10 -5.96 20.41
C PHE A 50 -3.28 -4.67 20.25
N VAL A 51 -3.75 -3.58 20.84
CA VAL A 51 -3.03 -2.30 20.90
C VAL A 51 -2.72 -1.97 22.37
N ARG A 52 -1.44 -1.91 22.72
CA ARG A 52 -0.98 -1.68 24.10
C ARG A 52 -0.18 -0.40 24.20
N ALA A 53 -0.64 0.53 25.03
CA ALA A 53 0.07 1.78 25.30
C ALA A 53 1.50 1.50 25.79
N ARG A 54 2.44 2.29 25.28
CA ARG A 54 3.80 2.36 25.82
C ARG A 54 3.80 3.15 27.13
N ASP A 55 4.88 3.02 27.90
CA ASP A 55 5.04 3.69 29.19
C ASP A 55 4.77 5.20 29.09
N GLY A 56 3.86 5.69 29.93
CA GLY A 56 3.45 7.09 29.96
C GLY A 56 2.60 7.57 28.76
N LYS A 57 2.20 6.68 27.84
CA LYS A 57 1.44 7.06 26.62
C LYS A 57 -0.05 6.77 26.69
N ARG A 58 -0.58 6.37 27.84
CA ARG A 58 -2.01 6.02 27.99
C ARG A 58 -2.97 7.15 27.60
N SER A 59 -2.66 8.40 27.96
CA SER A 59 -3.47 9.57 27.56
C SER A 59 -3.44 9.77 26.05
N LYS A 60 -2.26 9.63 25.44
CA LYS A 60 -2.09 9.75 23.99
C LYS A 60 -2.75 8.61 23.21
N LEU A 61 -2.79 7.41 23.79
CA LEU A 61 -3.54 6.29 23.23
C LEU A 61 -5.04 6.58 23.22
N ALA A 62 -5.59 7.12 24.31
CA ALA A 62 -7.01 7.52 24.36
C ALA A 62 -7.34 8.60 23.32
N GLU A 63 -6.48 9.62 23.14
CA GLU A 63 -6.65 10.61 22.06
C GLU A 63 -6.68 9.96 20.67
N ALA A 64 -5.86 8.92 20.44
CA ALA A 64 -5.84 8.19 19.19
C ALA A 64 -7.10 7.32 18.99
N GLU A 65 -7.62 6.72 20.06
CA GLU A 65 -8.89 5.97 20.06
C GLU A 65 -10.08 6.89 19.72
N GLU A 66 -10.16 8.06 20.35
CA GLU A 66 -11.18 9.06 20.06
C GLU A 66 -11.07 9.55 18.61
N PHE A 67 -9.85 9.79 18.13
CA PHE A 67 -9.63 10.17 16.73
C PHE A 67 -10.09 9.06 15.78
N ALA A 68 -9.74 7.80 16.02
CA ALA A 68 -10.16 6.68 15.20
C ALA A 68 -11.70 6.57 15.15
N ALA A 69 -12.37 6.70 16.30
CA ALA A 69 -13.83 6.70 16.40
C ALA A 69 -14.51 7.87 15.68
N SER A 70 -13.80 8.98 15.46
CA SER A 70 -14.30 10.14 14.71
C SER A 70 -14.22 9.99 13.19
N LEU A 71 -13.50 8.97 12.69
CA LEU A 71 -13.38 8.72 11.25
C LEU A 71 -14.72 8.26 10.66
N PRO A 72 -14.98 8.52 9.36
CA PRO A 72 -16.13 7.94 8.68
C PRO A 72 -16.15 6.41 8.85
N THR A 73 -17.32 5.87 9.15
CA THR A 73 -17.56 4.43 9.24
C THR A 73 -17.14 3.71 7.95
N ASP A 74 -16.60 2.50 8.06
CA ASP A 74 -16.37 1.67 6.89
C ASP A 74 -17.71 1.13 6.37
N VAL A 75 -17.94 1.24 5.07
CA VAL A 75 -19.16 0.73 4.42
C VAL A 75 -18.76 -0.51 3.64
N THR A 76 -19.19 -1.67 4.12
CA THR A 76 -18.81 -2.95 3.53
C THR A 76 -19.64 -3.26 2.27
N GLU A 77 -19.22 -4.27 1.50
CA GLU A 77 -19.98 -4.74 0.34
C GLU A 77 -21.19 -5.60 0.70
N TYR A 78 -21.23 -6.12 1.93
CA TYR A 78 -22.29 -6.97 2.44
C TYR A 78 -23.53 -6.13 2.78
N ASP A 79 -24.71 -6.71 2.54
CA ASP A 79 -25.96 -6.10 2.96
C ASP A 79 -26.06 -6.14 4.50
N ASP A 80 -26.72 -5.13 5.08
CA ASP A 80 -26.96 -5.11 6.52
C ASP A 80 -27.86 -6.30 6.89
N PRO A 81 -27.44 -7.15 7.86
CA PRO A 81 -28.22 -8.34 8.23
C PRO A 81 -29.58 -8.01 8.84
N GLN A 82 -29.81 -6.76 9.28
CA GLN A 82 -31.07 -6.27 9.84
C GLN A 82 -31.89 -5.46 8.82
N ASP A 83 -31.26 -4.89 7.78
CA ASP A 83 -31.91 -4.13 6.71
C ASP A 83 -31.18 -4.32 5.37
N SER A 84 -31.59 -5.30 4.59
CA SER A 84 -30.96 -5.63 3.30
C SER A 84 -31.07 -4.53 2.24
N SER A 85 -31.76 -3.41 2.51
CA SER A 85 -31.75 -2.23 1.64
C SER A 85 -30.53 -1.35 1.83
N ARG A 86 -29.70 -1.62 2.86
CA ARG A 86 -28.50 -0.88 3.21
C ARG A 86 -27.29 -1.79 3.22
N LYS A 87 -26.11 -1.18 3.15
CA LYS A 87 -24.83 -1.87 3.34
C LYS A 87 -24.47 -1.93 4.81
N PHE A 88 -23.87 -3.04 5.23
CA PHE A 88 -23.39 -3.23 6.58
C PHE A 88 -22.24 -2.25 6.86
N ILE A 89 -22.37 -1.49 7.93
CA ILE A 89 -21.41 -0.46 8.33
C ILE A 89 -20.63 -0.90 9.56
N ILE A 90 -19.34 -0.58 9.59
CA ILE A 90 -18.44 -0.88 10.70
C ILE A 90 -17.93 0.46 11.26
N PRO A 91 -18.26 0.81 12.51
CA PRO A 91 -17.64 1.93 13.20
C PRO A 91 -16.13 1.70 13.33
N ILE A 92 -15.33 2.72 13.03
CA ILE A 92 -13.88 2.60 13.07
C ILE A 92 -13.42 2.62 14.52
N THR A 93 -12.76 1.55 14.96
CA THR A 93 -12.01 1.50 16.21
C THR A 93 -10.51 1.58 15.92
N LEU A 94 -9.70 1.89 16.95
CA LEU A 94 -8.25 1.98 16.78
C LEU A 94 -7.64 0.65 16.33
N ASP A 95 -8.08 -0.47 16.90
CA ASP A 95 -7.60 -1.80 16.53
C ASP A 95 -7.97 -2.16 15.08
N TYR A 96 -9.19 -1.83 14.64
CA TYR A 96 -9.62 -2.02 13.24
C TYR A 96 -8.76 -1.18 12.28
N LEU A 97 -8.53 0.09 12.61
CA LEU A 97 -7.69 0.97 11.80
C LEU A 97 -6.24 0.46 11.74
N VAL A 98 -5.68 -0.02 12.85
CA VAL A 98 -4.34 -0.59 12.87
C VAL A 98 -4.25 -1.85 12.01
N ASP A 99 -5.28 -2.70 12.02
CA ASP A 99 -5.34 -3.87 11.16
C ASP A 99 -5.41 -3.50 9.66
N ASP A 100 -6.28 -2.56 9.27
CA ASP A 100 -6.34 -2.04 7.90
C ASP A 100 -5.00 -1.45 7.44
N LEU A 101 -4.36 -0.66 8.30
CA LEU A 101 -3.05 -0.08 8.02
C LEU A 101 -1.97 -1.16 7.86
N ALA A 102 -1.97 -2.19 8.70
CA ALA A 102 -1.02 -3.29 8.63
C ALA A 102 -1.19 -4.06 7.31
N ASN A 103 -2.42 -4.41 6.95
CA ASN A 103 -2.77 -5.06 5.68
C ASN A 103 -2.38 -4.20 4.48
N THR A 104 -2.72 -2.91 4.50
CA THR A 104 -2.40 -1.95 3.42
C THR A 104 -0.90 -1.81 3.22
N LEU A 105 -0.13 -1.67 4.30
CA LEU A 105 1.34 -1.58 4.23
C LEU A 105 1.96 -2.89 3.77
N HIS A 106 1.46 -4.04 4.23
CA HIS A 106 1.95 -5.35 3.82
C HIS A 106 1.72 -5.59 2.31
N ALA A 107 0.50 -5.35 1.82
CA ALA A 107 0.18 -5.41 0.40
C ALA A 107 1.04 -4.42 -0.41
N GLY A 108 1.19 -3.20 0.10
CA GLY A 108 2.05 -2.17 -0.50
C GLY A 108 3.50 -2.60 -0.67
N LYS A 109 4.08 -3.32 0.30
CA LYS A 109 5.45 -3.88 0.19
C LYS A 109 5.58 -4.86 -0.97
N LYS A 110 4.63 -5.78 -1.15
CA LYS A 110 4.62 -6.75 -2.25
C LYS A 110 4.55 -6.04 -3.62
N ILE A 111 3.65 -5.06 -3.75
CA ILE A 111 3.50 -4.25 -4.97
C ILE A 111 4.78 -3.44 -5.25
N ARG A 112 5.37 -2.81 -4.24
CA ARG A 112 6.62 -2.04 -4.41
C ARG A 112 7.81 -2.93 -4.77
N ALA A 113 7.89 -4.15 -4.21
CA ALA A 113 8.92 -5.12 -4.58
C ALA A 113 8.79 -5.58 -6.03
N ALA A 114 7.56 -5.84 -6.49
CA ALA A 114 7.28 -6.17 -7.89
C ALA A 114 7.70 -5.03 -8.83
N PHE A 115 7.35 -3.78 -8.48
CA PHE A 115 7.81 -2.59 -9.19
C PHE A 115 9.34 -2.51 -9.25
N ASN A 116 10.02 -2.60 -8.10
CA ASN A 116 11.48 -2.52 -8.03
C ASN A 116 12.17 -3.58 -8.89
N ARG A 117 11.61 -4.81 -8.91
CA ARG A 117 12.08 -5.89 -9.78
C ARG A 117 11.90 -5.54 -11.26
N ASP A 118 10.74 -5.00 -11.62
CA ASP A 118 10.42 -4.67 -13.01
C ASP A 118 11.26 -3.50 -13.50
N ILE A 119 11.28 -2.36 -12.79
CA ILE A 119 12.02 -1.16 -13.20
C ILE A 119 13.54 -1.38 -13.18
N GLY A 120 14.06 -2.24 -12.30
CA GLY A 120 15.49 -2.59 -12.28
C GLY A 120 15.92 -3.50 -13.44
N ASN A 121 15.00 -4.28 -14.01
CA ASN A 121 15.32 -5.27 -15.04
C ASN A 121 14.84 -4.88 -16.43
N LYS A 122 13.73 -4.16 -16.57
CA LYS A 122 13.07 -3.87 -17.85
C LYS A 122 13.21 -2.39 -18.19
N VAL A 123 13.36 -2.07 -19.47
CA VAL A 123 13.15 -0.70 -19.96
C VAL A 123 11.64 -0.51 -20.10
N LEU A 124 11.02 0.08 -19.08
CA LEU A 124 9.59 0.38 -19.02
C LEU A 124 9.29 1.76 -19.59
N PHE A 125 8.23 1.87 -20.38
CA PHE A 125 7.77 3.16 -20.90
C PHE A 125 6.26 3.16 -21.16
N VAL A 126 5.63 4.31 -21.03
CA VAL A 126 4.23 4.53 -21.43
C VAL A 126 4.19 5.08 -22.84
N LYS A 127 3.30 4.50 -23.66
CA LYS A 127 2.97 4.96 -25.00
C LYS A 127 1.46 4.82 -25.19
N ASP A 128 0.80 5.88 -25.61
CA ASP A 128 -0.66 5.87 -25.87
C ASP A 128 -1.48 5.34 -24.67
N GLY A 129 -1.12 5.78 -23.45
CA GLY A 129 -1.76 5.34 -22.22
C GLY A 129 -1.54 3.86 -21.86
N LYS A 130 -0.60 3.17 -22.50
CA LYS A 130 -0.27 1.76 -22.22
C LYS A 130 1.16 1.64 -21.70
N LEU A 131 1.33 0.86 -20.63
CA LEU A 131 2.65 0.47 -20.14
C LEU A 131 3.23 -0.64 -21.02
N LEU A 132 4.41 -0.39 -21.58
CA LEU A 132 5.15 -1.30 -22.44
C LEU A 132 6.56 -1.53 -21.91
N PHE A 133 7.21 -2.58 -22.39
CA PHE A 133 8.61 -2.86 -22.12
C PHE A 133 9.35 -3.37 -23.35
N LEU A 134 10.66 -3.14 -23.41
CA LEU A 134 11.52 -3.70 -24.45
C LEU A 134 11.86 -5.17 -24.16
N LYS A 135 11.38 -6.08 -25.00
CA LYS A 135 11.69 -7.51 -24.90
C LYS A 135 13.18 -7.76 -25.16
N GLY A 136 13.82 -8.55 -24.31
CA GLY A 136 15.23 -8.95 -24.45
C GLY A 136 16.25 -7.89 -24.01
N VAL A 137 15.82 -6.68 -23.67
CA VAL A 137 16.72 -5.61 -23.19
C VAL A 137 16.61 -5.49 -21.69
N LYS A 138 17.75 -5.67 -20.99
CA LYS A 138 17.82 -5.45 -19.54
C LYS A 138 18.27 -4.03 -19.25
N LEU A 139 17.55 -3.27 -18.42
CA LEU A 139 17.92 -1.89 -18.13
C LEU A 139 19.35 -1.77 -17.56
N LYS A 140 19.74 -2.72 -16.69
CA LYS A 140 21.09 -2.79 -16.10
C LYS A 140 22.23 -3.01 -17.11
N THR A 141 21.94 -3.50 -18.32
CA THR A 141 22.95 -3.69 -19.37
C THR A 141 23.07 -2.49 -20.30
N VAL A 142 22.21 -1.48 -20.15
CA VAL A 142 22.29 -0.23 -20.90
C VAL A 142 23.29 0.69 -20.20
N THR A 143 24.49 0.81 -20.78
CA THR A 143 25.60 1.61 -20.24
C THR A 143 25.38 3.11 -20.47
N ASP A 144 25.05 3.51 -21.70
CA ASP A 144 24.68 4.88 -22.04
C ASP A 144 23.16 5.03 -22.12
N ARG A 145 22.53 5.22 -20.95
CA ARG A 145 21.08 5.38 -20.85
C ARG A 145 20.55 6.60 -21.60
N PRO A 146 21.14 7.81 -21.50
CA PRO A 146 20.66 8.97 -22.23
C PRO A 146 20.63 8.75 -23.75
N ALA A 147 21.72 8.25 -24.35
CA ALA A 147 21.74 8.02 -25.80
C ALA A 147 20.78 6.91 -26.22
N TYR A 148 20.68 5.85 -25.41
CA TYR A 148 19.74 4.76 -25.67
C TYR A 148 18.28 5.23 -25.64
N PHE A 149 17.91 6.02 -24.63
CA PHE A 149 16.56 6.57 -24.49
C PHE A 149 16.23 7.60 -25.57
N ALA A 150 17.20 8.42 -26.00
CA ALA A 150 17.03 9.31 -27.14
C ALA A 150 16.76 8.53 -28.44
N LYS A 151 17.51 7.45 -28.71
CA LYS A 151 17.26 6.55 -29.85
C LYS A 151 15.89 5.88 -29.75
N LEU A 152 15.51 5.43 -28.56
CA LEU A 152 14.21 4.81 -28.33
C LEU A 152 13.08 5.76 -28.68
N ARG A 153 13.14 7.03 -28.22
CA ARG A 153 12.18 8.07 -28.56
C ARG A 153 12.14 8.36 -30.06
N ALA A 154 13.30 8.53 -30.70
CA ALA A 154 13.39 8.80 -32.13
C ALA A 154 12.78 7.68 -33.00
N ALA A 155 12.78 6.44 -32.51
CA ALA A 155 12.16 5.30 -33.19
C ALA A 155 10.62 5.25 -33.03
N GLN A 156 10.03 6.05 -32.13
CA GLN A 156 8.58 6.08 -31.92
C GLN A 156 7.90 7.15 -32.77
N LYS A 157 6.73 6.82 -33.32
CA LYS A 157 5.85 7.77 -34.03
C LYS A 157 5.06 8.69 -33.07
N GLN A 158 5.11 8.42 -31.78
CA GLN A 158 4.34 9.10 -30.73
C GLN A 158 5.25 9.33 -29.52
N PRO A 159 5.00 10.35 -28.71
CA PRO A 159 5.76 10.60 -27.49
C PRO A 159 5.65 9.41 -26.53
N ILE A 160 6.74 9.14 -25.82
CA ILE A 160 6.80 8.12 -24.79
C ILE A 160 7.36 8.70 -23.50
N VAL A 161 6.91 8.16 -22.37
CA VAL A 161 7.44 8.45 -21.03
C VAL A 161 8.21 7.24 -20.54
N ILE A 162 9.52 7.35 -20.34
CA ILE A 162 10.36 6.24 -19.88
C ILE A 162 10.46 6.32 -18.36
N LEU A 163 9.99 5.27 -17.67
CA LEU A 163 9.85 5.29 -16.21
C LEU A 163 11.21 5.46 -15.49
N ALA A 164 12.30 4.99 -16.10
CA ALA A 164 13.64 5.07 -15.54
C ALA A 164 14.22 6.50 -15.48
N GLU A 165 13.58 7.49 -16.12
CA GLU A 165 13.97 8.90 -16.08
C GLU A 165 13.15 9.72 -15.08
N LEU A 166 12.11 9.13 -14.47
CA LEU A 166 11.24 9.79 -13.51
C LEU A 166 11.75 9.63 -12.08
N ALA A 167 11.23 10.44 -11.16
CA ALA A 167 11.43 10.21 -9.74
C ALA A 167 10.82 8.85 -9.33
N PRO A 168 11.42 8.10 -8.37
CA PRO A 168 10.97 6.75 -8.03
C PRO A 168 9.48 6.62 -7.69
N ASP A 169 8.90 7.61 -7.01
CA ASP A 169 7.49 7.58 -6.61
C ASP A 169 6.54 7.95 -7.75
N GLU A 170 6.95 8.83 -8.67
CA GLU A 170 6.20 9.13 -9.89
C GLU A 170 6.18 7.91 -10.82
N ALA A 171 7.35 7.27 -11.03
CA ALA A 171 7.46 6.03 -11.79
C ALA A 171 6.60 4.91 -11.19
N PHE A 172 6.58 4.79 -9.86
CA PHE A 172 5.76 3.81 -9.16
C PHE A 172 4.27 4.07 -9.34
N ALA A 173 3.83 5.32 -9.23
CA ALA A 173 2.43 5.70 -9.41
C ALA A 173 1.93 5.33 -10.81
N ILE A 174 2.70 5.67 -11.85
CA ILE A 174 2.39 5.31 -13.24
C ILE A 174 2.37 3.79 -13.43
N TRP A 175 3.40 3.08 -12.95
CA TRP A 175 3.46 1.62 -13.06
C TRP A 175 2.24 0.96 -12.40
N LYS A 176 1.89 1.39 -11.18
CA LYS A 176 0.77 0.84 -10.40
C LYS A 176 -0.57 1.03 -11.08
N GLN A 177 -0.79 2.16 -11.76
CA GLN A 177 -2.02 2.43 -12.52
C GLN A 177 -2.25 1.41 -13.65
N HIS A 178 -1.17 0.91 -14.26
CA HIS A 178 -1.25 -0.02 -15.38
C HIS A 178 -1.22 -1.49 -14.98
N THR A 179 -0.58 -1.84 -13.85
CA THR A 179 -0.50 -3.24 -13.40
C THR A 179 -1.63 -3.63 -12.43
N GLY A 180 -2.34 -2.65 -11.86
CA GLY A 180 -3.48 -2.88 -10.96
C GLY A 180 -4.81 -3.15 -11.67
N ASN A 181 -4.88 -3.00 -13.00
CA ASN A 181 -6.10 -3.12 -13.80
C ASN A 181 -6.22 -4.43 -14.61
N ASP A 182 -5.30 -5.38 -14.45
CA ASP A 182 -5.32 -6.67 -15.17
C ASP A 182 -6.38 -7.66 -14.63
N GLY A 183 -7.46 -7.16 -14.01
CA GLY A 183 -8.62 -7.92 -13.54
C GLY A 183 -9.91 -7.65 -14.33
N ALA A 184 -9.86 -6.88 -15.42
CA ALA A 184 -11.00 -6.67 -16.31
C ALA A 184 -10.56 -6.97 -17.76
N SER A 185 -10.68 -8.22 -18.15
CA SER A 185 -10.70 -8.69 -19.55
C SER A 185 -11.71 -9.81 -19.65
#